data_AF-D2PBY2-F1
#
_entry.id   AF-D2PBY2-F1
#
_cell.length_a   1.000
_cell.length_b   1.000
_cell.length_c   1.000
_cell.angle_alpha   90.00
_cell.angle_beta   90.00
_cell.angle_gamma   90.00
#
_symmetry.space_group_name_H-M   'P 1'
#
loop_
_entity.id
_entity.type
_entity.pdbx_description
1 polymer ?
#
loop_
_entity_poly.entity_id
_entity_poly.type
_entity_poly.pdbx_seq_one_letter_code
_entity_poly.pdbx_strand_id
1 'polypeptide(L)' 'MAVKEIYEEMKLSPNAVTQAVNKLLNEGFLVEKREDIFPRRRLIYLSEKGRKIAQLLLQIQEIMKSNQ' A
#
# COMPACT_ATOMS: atom_id res chain seq x y z
N MET A 1 1.50 -1.92 8.07
CA MET A 1 1.95 -0.51 8.13
C MET A 1 0.75 0.37 8.41
N ALA A 2 0.87 1.38 9.27
CA ALA A 2 -0.19 2.36 9.49
C ALA A 2 -0.28 3.32 8.30
N VAL A 3 -1.49 3.73 7.91
CA VAL A 3 -1.66 4.66 6.76
C VAL A 3 -0.89 5.97 6.97
N LYS A 4 -0.76 6.44 8.23
CA LYS A 4 0.04 7.61 8.58
C LYS A 4 1.50 7.48 8.14
N GLU A 5 2.11 6.30 8.34
CA GLU A 5 3.51 6.04 7.96
C GLU A 5 3.68 6.12 6.44
N ILE A 6 2.65 5.71 5.66
CA ILE A 6 2.64 5.81 4.20
C ILE A 6 2.64 7.29 3.75
N TYR A 7 1.94 8.17 4.46
CA TYR A 7 1.97 9.62 4.16
C TYR A 7 3.38 10.19 4.30
N GLU A 8 4.07 9.82 5.37
CA GLU A 8 5.40 10.31 5.71
C GLU A 8 6.46 9.79 4.72
N GLU A 9 6.37 8.52 4.33
CA GLU A 9 7.34 7.90 3.41
C GLU A 9 7.18 8.39 1.97
N MET A 10 5.94 8.50 1.47
CA MET A 10 5.69 8.79 0.06
C MET A 10 5.89 10.27 -0.30
N LYS A 11 6.02 11.15 0.69
CA LYS A 11 6.07 12.62 0.49
C LYS A 11 4.92 13.14 -0.40
N LEU A 12 3.78 12.46 -0.36
CA LEU A 12 2.56 12.78 -1.10
C LEU A 12 1.55 13.46 -0.17
N SER A 13 0.56 14.14 -0.76
CA SER A 13 -0.52 14.71 0.05
C SER A 13 -1.33 13.60 0.73
N PRO A 14 -1.79 13.80 1.98
CA PRO A 14 -2.58 12.80 2.70
C PRO A 14 -3.84 12.35 1.92
N ASN A 15 -4.44 13.28 1.17
CA ASN A 15 -5.61 12.98 0.33
C ASN A 15 -5.26 12.04 -0.82
N ALA A 16 -4.15 12.28 -1.53
CA ALA A 16 -3.71 11.42 -2.64
C ALA A 16 -3.42 9.99 -2.16
N VAL A 17 -2.71 9.86 -1.03
CA VAL A 17 -2.43 8.54 -0.45
C VAL A 17 -3.72 7.86 0.03
N THR A 18 -4.63 8.60 0.67
CA THR A 18 -5.92 8.06 1.10
C THR A 18 -6.73 7.52 -0.09
N GLN A 19 -6.80 8.28 -1.18
CA GLN A 19 -7.49 7.86 -2.41
C GLN A 19 -6.84 6.61 -3.00
N ALA A 20 -5.51 6.56 -3.09
CA ALA A 20 -4.79 5.39 -3.60
C ALA A 20 -5.02 4.15 -2.73
N VAL A 21 -4.90 4.28 -1.40
CA VAL A 21 -5.13 3.17 -0.45
C VAL A 21 -6.57 2.67 -0.54
N ASN A 22 -7.55 3.57 -0.57
CA ASN A 22 -8.96 3.19 -0.68
C ASN A 22 -9.26 2.50 -2.02
N LYS A 23 -8.68 2.98 -3.13
CA LYS A 23 -8.81 2.30 -4.43
C LYS A 23 -8.25 0.88 -4.37
N LEU A 24 -7.04 0.71 -3.83
CA LEU A 24 -6.41 -0.62 -3.73
C LEU A 24 -7.14 -1.57 -2.77
N LEU A 25 -7.78 -1.05 -1.72
CA LEU A 25 -8.68 -1.82 -0.86
C LEU A 25 -9.93 -2.29 -1.61
N ASN A 26 -10.59 -1.38 -2.33
CA ASN A 26 -11.80 -1.69 -3.11
C ASN A 26 -11.53 -2.74 -4.19
N GLU A 27 -10.35 -2.72 -4.80
CA GLU A 27 -9.90 -3.69 -5.81
C GLU A 27 -9.41 -5.02 -5.20
N GLY A 28 -9.39 -5.14 -3.87
CA GLY A 28 -9.01 -6.35 -3.13
C GLY A 28 -7.50 -6.63 -3.12
N PHE A 29 -6.65 -5.64 -3.41
CA PHE A 29 -5.19 -5.77 -3.30
C PHE A 29 -4.67 -5.56 -1.89
N LEU A 30 -5.43 -4.81 -1.08
CA LEU A 30 -5.12 -4.55 0.32
C LEU A 30 -6.19 -5.13 1.23
N VAL A 31 -5.82 -5.34 2.49
CA VAL A 31 -6.75 -5.57 3.60
C VAL A 31 -6.45 -4.56 4.71
N GLU A 32 -7.48 -4.16 5.45
CA GLU A 32 -7.33 -3.23 6.58
C GLU A 32 -7.68 -3.88 7.91
N LYS A 33 -6.97 -3.48 8.95
CA LYS A 33 -7.31 -3.73 10.36
C LYS A 33 -7.33 -2.39 11.08
N ARG A 34 -8.43 -2.10 11.77
CA ARG A 34 -8.54 -0.92 12.63
C ARG A 34 -8.32 -1.35 14.07
N GLU A 35 -7.50 -0.59 14.78
CA GLU A 35 -7.32 -0.78 16.23
C GLU A 35 -8.43 -0.03 16.97
N ASP A 36 -9.10 -0.74 17.89
CA ASP A 36 -10.21 -0.17 18.68
C ASP A 36 -9.71 0.63 19.91
N ILE A 37 -8.49 0.33 20.36
CA ILE A 37 -7.84 0.94 21.53
C ILE A 37 -6.93 2.07 21.09
N PHE A 38 -6.82 3.12 21.91
CA PHE A 38 -5.92 4.23 21.64
C PHE A 38 -4.44 3.78 21.65
N PRO A 39 -3.62 4.21 20.68
CA PRO A 39 -3.96 5.04 19.51
C PRO A 39 -4.69 4.24 18.42
N ARG A 40 -5.87 4.70 17.97
CA ARG A 40 -6.71 4.00 16.99
C ARG A 40 -6.12 4.08 15.58
N ARG A 41 -5.22 3.16 15.23
CA ARG A 41 -4.54 3.16 13.93
C ARG A 41 -5.32 2.37 12.90
N ARG A 42 -5.23 2.83 11.65
CA ARG A 42 -5.64 2.09 10.45
C ARG A 42 -4.41 1.40 9.88
N LEU A 43 -4.34 0.09 10.06
CA LEU A 43 -3.24 -0.75 9.58
C LEU A 43 -3.63 -1.36 8.25
N ILE A 44 -2.71 -1.30 7.29
CA ILE A 44 -2.84 -1.83 5.94
C ILE A 44 -1.84 -2.96 5.72
N TYR A 45 -2.32 -4.00 5.05
CA TYR A 45 -1.55 -5.18 4.66
C TYR A 45 -1.88 -5.57 3.21
N LEU A 46 -0.95 -6.24 2.53
CA LEU A 46 -1.23 -6.86 1.24
C LEU A 46 -2.15 -8.07 1.43
N SER A 47 -3.19 -8.16 0.61
CA SER A 47 -3.95 -9.41 0.43
C SER A 47 -3.10 -10.44 -0.32
N GLU A 48 -3.58 -11.68 -0.45
CA GLU A 48 -2.91 -12.68 -1.29
C GLU A 48 -2.79 -12.21 -2.75
N LYS A 49 -3.87 -11.65 -3.30
CA LYS A 49 -3.90 -11.02 -4.63
C LYS A 49 -2.88 -9.88 -4.72
N GLY A 50 -2.83 -9.01 -3.70
CA GLY A 50 -1.87 -7.91 -3.61
C GLY A 50 -0.43 -8.38 -3.59
N ARG A 51 -0.11 -9.45 -2.86
CA ARG A 51 1.24 -10.04 -2.82
C ARG A 51 1.70 -10.52 -4.20
N LYS A 52 0.82 -11.20 -4.94
CA LYS A 52 1.10 -11.66 -6.31
C LYS A 52 1.40 -10.49 -7.25
N ILE A 53 0.59 -9.43 -7.20
CA ILE A 53 0.84 -8.21 -8.01
C ILE A 53 2.15 -7.53 -7.60
N ALA A 54 2.44 -7.40 -6.30
CA ALA A 54 3.69 -6.80 -5.84
C ALA A 54 4.93 -7.55 -6.36
N GLN A 55 4.89 -8.88 -6.42
CA GLN A 55 5.97 -9.69 -7.01
C GLN A 55 6.15 -9.42 -8.50
N LEU A 56 5.06 -9.30 -9.26
CA LEU A 56 5.12 -8.95 -10.69
C LEU A 56 5.71 -7.55 -10.91
N LEU A 57 5.36 -6.58 -10.07
CA LEU A 57 5.93 -5.22 -10.14
C LEU A 57 7.43 -5.22 -9.89
N LEU A 58 7.93 -6.04 -8.94
CA LEU A 58 9.37 -6.20 -8.71
C LEU A 58 10.08 -6.79 -9.93
N GLN A 59 9.47 -7.79 -10.59
CA GLN A 59 10.03 -8.36 -11.82
C GLN A 59 10.10 -7.31 -12.95
N ILE A 60 9.06 -6.48 -13.10
CA ILE A 60 9.07 -5.37 -14.07
C ILE A 60 10.19 -4.38 -13.74
N GLN A 61 10.36 -4.00 -12.47
CA GLN A 61 11.43 -3.10 -12.06
C GLN A 61 12.82 -3.66 -12.37
N GLU A 62 13.02 -4.97 -12.20
CA GLU A 62 14.29 -5.62 -12.53
C GLU A 62 14.59 -5.52 -14.03
N ILE A 63 13.61 -5.85 -14.87
CA ILE A 63 13.73 -5.74 -16.33
C ILE A 63 14.05 -4.29 -16.76
N MET A 64 13.41 -3.30 -16.11
CA MET A 64 13.66 -1.89 -16.41
C MET A 64 15.08 -1.45 -16.03
N LYS A 65 15.66 -1.99 -14.95
CA LYS A 65 17.03 -1.69 -14.53
C LYS A 65 18.09 -2.33 -15.41
N SER A 66 17.81 -3.51 -15.97
CA SER A 66 18.76 -4.23 -16.83
C SER A 66 19.04 -3.56 -18.18
N ASN A 67 18.34 -2.47 -18.54
CA ASN A 67 18.49 -1.74 -19.79
C ASN A 67 19.05 -0.30 -19.60
N GLN A 68 19.75 -0.04 -18.48
CA GLN A 68 20.59 1.15 -18.27
C GLN A 68 22.06 0.75 -18.24
#